data_AF-A0A1M3ED69-F1
#
_entry.id   AF-A0A1M3ED69-F1
#
_cell.length_a   1.000
_cell.length_b   1.000
_cell.length_c   1.000
_cell.angle_alpha   90.00
_cell.angle_beta   90.00
_cell.angle_gamma   90.00
#
_symmetry.space_group_name_H-M   'P 1'
#
loop_
_entity.id
_entity.type
_entity.pdbx_description
1 polymer ?
#
loop_
_entity_poly.entity_id
_entity_poly.type
_entity_poly.pdbx_seq_one_letter_code
_entity_poly.pdbx_strand_id
1 'polypeptide(L)'
;MSTAWIIGAQTKAKPVVPKWSGITYLQDQQTTDGEVSVKKFIELISKPIYVKDNRDNKFYTVNSFTITFGERGLYEDEAGKPMIVTDYLTRRCTDQVDTAMLKELRFRAKPGDTAYIENVMFRNENFKDKFSQEAQPIKIILTK
;
A
#
# COMPACT_ATOMS: atom_id res chain seq x y z
N MET A 1 2.77 -29.27 54.12
CA MET A 1 3.78 -28.62 53.26
C MET A 1 3.04 -27.93 52.12
N SER A 2 3.23 -26.62 51.97
CA SER A 2 2.57 -25.77 50.98
C SER A 2 3.22 -25.96 49.61
N THR A 3 2.44 -26.29 48.58
CA THR A 3 2.88 -26.25 47.18
C THR A 3 2.31 -25.01 46.51
N ALA A 4 3.09 -23.93 46.53
CA ALA A 4 2.92 -22.79 45.63
C ALA A 4 3.75 -23.04 44.37
N TRP A 5 3.11 -23.08 43.20
CA TRP A 5 3.80 -23.01 41.91
C TRP A 5 3.21 -21.88 41.06
N ILE A 6 3.91 -20.75 41.17
CA ILE A 6 4.25 -19.73 40.17
C ILE A 6 3.42 -19.73 38.87
N ILE A 7 2.53 -18.74 38.74
CA ILE A 7 1.99 -18.30 37.46
C ILE A 7 3.05 -17.40 36.81
N GLY A 8 3.82 -17.93 35.86
CA GLY A 8 4.74 -17.14 35.05
C GLY A 8 3.97 -16.17 34.17
N ALA A 9 4.14 -14.87 34.41
CA ALA A 9 3.62 -13.83 33.52
C ALA A 9 4.30 -13.93 32.15
N GLN A 10 3.55 -14.30 31.10
CA GLN A 10 4.03 -14.19 29.72
C GLN A 10 4.27 -12.71 29.40
N THR A 11 5.53 -12.32 29.33
CA THR A 11 5.91 -10.99 28.84
C THR A 11 5.57 -10.93 27.35
N LYS A 12 4.62 -10.06 26.98
CA LYS A 12 4.27 -9.84 25.57
C LYS A 12 5.54 -9.45 24.81
N ALA A 13 5.97 -10.29 23.86
CA ALA A 13 7.09 -9.98 23.00
C ALA A 13 6.85 -8.64 22.29
N LYS A 14 7.86 -7.78 22.22
CA LYS A 14 7.75 -6.51 21.49
C LYS A 14 7.47 -6.80 20.02
N PRO A 15 6.53 -6.09 19.36
CA PRO A 15 6.25 -6.28 17.96
C PRO A 15 7.53 -6.03 17.13
N VAL A 16 7.87 -6.98 16.26
CA VAL A 16 9.00 -6.85 15.34
C VAL A 16 8.63 -5.82 14.29
N VAL A 17 9.33 -4.69 14.27
CA VAL A 17 9.18 -3.69 13.22
C VAL A 17 9.89 -4.22 11.96
N PRO A 18 9.20 -4.38 10.82
CA PRO A 18 9.83 -4.83 9.59
C PRO A 18 10.90 -3.84 9.14
N LYS A 19 12.07 -4.35 8.74
CA LYS A 19 13.15 -3.54 8.17
C LYS A 19 13.01 -3.54 6.65
N TRP A 20 12.59 -2.41 6.09
CA TRP A 20 12.42 -2.23 4.66
C TRP A 20 13.77 -2.01 3.95
N SER A 21 13.93 -2.56 2.75
CA SER A 21 15.13 -2.39 1.91
C SER A 21 15.08 -1.12 1.05
N GLY A 22 13.94 -0.44 0.99
CA GLY A 22 13.78 0.83 0.28
C GLY A 22 12.46 1.52 0.61
N ILE A 23 12.30 2.73 0.09
CA ILE A 23 11.08 3.55 0.24
C ILE A 23 10.34 3.57 -1.10
N THR A 24 9.03 3.32 -1.08
CA THR A 24 8.20 3.31 -2.28
C THR A 24 7.73 4.72 -2.65
N TYR A 25 7.72 5.02 -3.94
CA TYR A 25 7.28 6.29 -4.50
C TYR A 25 6.38 6.05 -5.70
N LEU A 26 5.38 6.91 -5.87
CA LEU A 26 4.65 6.97 -7.14
C LEU A 26 5.55 7.46 -8.28
N GLN A 27 5.00 7.55 -9.49
CA GLN A 27 5.77 7.81 -10.71
C GLN A 27 6.63 9.09 -10.68
N ASP A 28 6.24 10.11 -9.92
CA ASP A 28 6.98 11.36 -9.81
C ASP A 28 8.27 11.25 -8.96
N GLN A 29 8.52 10.10 -8.34
CA GLN A 29 9.65 9.86 -7.44
C GLN A 29 9.71 10.83 -6.24
N GLN A 30 8.56 11.41 -5.88
CA GLN A 30 8.41 12.38 -4.79
C GLN A 30 7.30 11.97 -3.84
N THR A 31 6.18 11.50 -4.38
CA THR A 31 5.00 11.12 -3.60
C THR A 31 5.21 9.75 -2.95
N THR A 32 5.40 9.73 -1.63
CA THR A 32 5.60 8.52 -0.82
C THR A 32 4.47 8.24 0.15
N ASP A 33 3.64 9.21 0.53
CA ASP A 33 2.52 9.03 1.46
C ASP A 33 1.70 10.32 1.49
N GLY A 34 0.48 10.24 2.01
CA GLY A 34 -0.32 11.42 2.36
C GLY A 34 -1.39 11.77 1.34
N GLU A 35 -1.64 13.07 1.17
CA GLU A 35 -2.79 13.56 0.41
C GLU A 35 -2.43 13.90 -1.03
N VAL A 36 -3.21 13.40 -1.99
CA VAL A 36 -3.02 13.64 -3.43
C VAL A 36 -4.38 13.86 -4.07
N SER A 37 -4.51 14.85 -4.97
CA SER A 37 -5.79 15.05 -5.67
C SER A 37 -6.14 13.84 -6.52
N VAL A 38 -7.43 13.52 -6.66
CA VAL A 38 -7.90 12.37 -7.46
C VAL A 38 -7.26 12.38 -8.85
N LYS A 39 -7.27 13.52 -9.54
CA LYS A 39 -6.70 13.66 -10.88
C LYS A 39 -5.20 13.32 -10.89
N LYS A 40 -4.43 13.84 -9.93
CA LYS A 40 -3.00 13.59 -9.86
C LYS A 40 -2.69 12.14 -9.50
N PHE A 41 -3.45 11.55 -8.58
CA PHE A 41 -3.31 10.14 -8.23
C PHE A 41 -3.52 9.24 -9.45
N ILE A 42 -4.59 9.44 -10.21
CA ILE A 42 -4.87 8.65 -11.44
C ILE A 42 -3.75 8.81 -12.47
N GLU A 43 -3.20 10.02 -12.64
CA GLU A 43 -2.06 10.27 -13.52
C GLU A 43 -0.83 9.47 -13.07
N LEU A 44 -0.48 9.55 -11.78
CA LEU A 44 0.72 8.93 -11.22
C LEU A 44 0.63 7.40 -11.22
N ILE A 45 -0.52 6.84 -10.85
CA ILE A 45 -0.71 5.39 -10.72
C ILE A 45 -0.87 4.68 -12.08
N SER A 46 -1.13 5.45 -13.15
CA SER A 46 -1.21 4.93 -14.53
C SER A 46 0.14 4.58 -15.16
N LYS A 47 1.24 4.79 -14.42
CA LYS A 47 2.61 4.60 -14.85
C LYS A 47 3.38 3.80 -13.79
N PRO A 48 4.62 3.35 -14.09
CA PRO A 48 5.39 2.55 -13.15
C PRO A 48 5.64 3.24 -11.80
N ILE A 49 5.61 2.44 -10.74
CA ILE A 49 5.97 2.82 -9.37
C ILE A 49 7.46 2.57 -9.16
N TYR A 50 8.08 3.37 -8.30
CA TYR A 50 9.51 3.31 -8.03
C TYR A 50 9.80 2.99 -6.56
N VAL A 51 10.98 2.44 -6.32
CA VAL A 51 11.57 2.30 -4.99
C VAL A 51 12.90 3.01 -4.99
N LYS A 52 13.18 3.80 -3.95
CA LYS A 52 14.52 4.27 -3.65
C LYS A 52 15.21 3.24 -2.76
N ASP A 53 16.21 2.54 -3.28
CA ASP A 53 16.95 1.51 -2.54
C ASP A 53 17.82 2.15 -1.45
N ASN A 54 17.72 1.65 -0.22
CA ASN A 54 18.48 2.17 0.92
C ASN A 54 19.99 1.92 0.81
N ARG A 55 20.43 1.00 -0.07
CA ARG A 55 21.85 0.63 -0.22
C ARG A 55 22.64 1.62 -1.07
N ASP A 56 22.05 2.14 -2.15
CA ASP A 56 22.74 3.02 -3.10
C ASP A 56 22.00 4.33 -3.38
N ASN A 57 20.84 4.54 -2.75
CA ASN A 57 20.00 5.73 -2.88
C ASN A 57 19.50 6.01 -4.31
N LYS A 58 19.48 5.00 -5.20
CA LYS A 58 18.97 5.13 -6.56
C LYS A 58 17.53 4.62 -6.67
N PHE A 59 16.83 5.11 -7.68
CA PHE A 59 15.48 4.67 -8.01
C PHE A 59 15.48 3.46 -8.92
N TYR A 60 14.66 2.47 -8.56
CA TYR A 60 14.42 1.26 -9.31
C TYR A 60 12.93 1.09 -9.55
N THR A 61 12.57 0.61 -10.73
CA THR A 61 11.18 0.24 -11.00
C THR A 61 10.78 -0.95 -10.13
N VAL A 62 9.57 -0.88 -9.57
CA VAL A 62 8.99 -1.98 -8.80
C VAL A 62 8.77 -3.18 -9.72
N ASN A 63 9.15 -4.38 -9.26
CA ASN A 63 8.83 -5.61 -9.99
C ASN A 63 7.35 -5.93 -9.83
N SER A 64 6.82 -5.86 -8.61
CA SER A 64 5.40 -6.11 -8.36
C SER A 64 4.92 -5.51 -7.04
N PHE A 65 3.66 -5.11 -6.98
CA PHE A 65 3.02 -4.52 -5.79
C PHE A 65 1.54 -4.90 -5.75
N THR A 66 0.91 -4.74 -4.59
CA THR A 66 -0.52 -4.93 -4.39
C THR A 66 -1.13 -3.57 -4.17
N ILE A 67 -2.16 -3.21 -4.94
CA ILE A 67 -2.97 -2.05 -4.65
C ILE A 67 -4.28 -2.49 -4.01
N THR A 68 -4.63 -1.87 -2.88
CA THR A 68 -5.94 -2.00 -2.24
C THR A 68 -6.58 -0.62 -2.24
N PHE A 69 -7.70 -0.47 -2.93
CA PHE A 69 -8.47 0.77 -3.01
C PHE A 69 -9.70 0.67 -2.11
N GLY A 70 -9.73 1.48 -1.05
CA GLY A 70 -10.87 1.64 -0.16
C GLY A 70 -11.76 2.77 -0.65
N GLU A 71 -12.84 2.39 -1.33
CA GLU A 71 -13.86 3.30 -1.85
C GLU A 71 -14.96 3.52 -0.82
N ARG A 72 -15.40 4.76 -0.60
CA ARG A 72 -16.59 5.04 0.21
C ARG A 72 -17.87 4.93 -0.63
N GLY A 73 -18.69 3.92 -0.39
CA GLY A 73 -20.01 3.77 -1.02
C GLY A 73 -21.16 4.25 -0.13
N LEU A 74 -22.27 4.65 -0.76
CA LEU A 74 -23.54 4.91 -0.09
C LEU A 74 -24.45 3.70 -0.29
N TYR A 75 -24.85 3.09 0.81
CA TYR A 75 -25.68 1.90 0.85
C TYR A 75 -26.94 2.14 1.69
N GLU A 76 -27.86 1.20 1.65
CA GLU A 76 -29.06 1.18 2.47
C GLU A 76 -28.94 0.05 3.51
N ASP A 77 -29.29 0.34 4.76
CA ASP A 77 -29.38 -0.68 5.82
C ASP A 77 -30.69 -1.47 5.72
N GLU A 78 -30.85 -2.49 6.57
CA GLU A 78 -32.06 -3.34 6.58
C GLU A 78 -33.36 -2.58 6.89
N ALA A 79 -33.26 -1.36 7.47
CA ALA A 79 -34.38 -0.50 7.81
C ALA A 79 -34.66 0.58 6.74
N GLY A 80 -33.99 0.52 5.59
CA GLY A 80 -34.16 1.49 4.52
C GLY A 80 -33.38 2.79 4.72
N LYS A 81 -32.41 2.84 5.63
CA LYS A 81 -31.67 4.07 5.97
C LYS A 81 -30.32 4.13 5.26
N PRO A 82 -29.90 5.31 4.79
CA PRO A 82 -28.61 5.48 4.15
C PRO A 82 -27.46 5.27 5.15
N MET A 83 -26.46 4.49 4.74
CA MET A 83 -25.21 4.25 5.47
C MET A 83 -24.00 4.37 4.56
N ILE A 84 -22.86 4.81 5.11
CA ILE A 84 -21.58 4.84 4.39
C ILE A 84 -20.79 3.59 4.73
N VAL A 85 -20.39 2.84 3.71
CA VAL A 85 -19.55 1.63 3.83
C VAL A 85 -18.28 1.82 3.01
N THR A 86 -17.20 1.17 3.42
CA THR A 86 -15.97 1.12 2.62
C THR A 86 -15.90 -0.20 1.86
N ASP A 87 -15.87 -0.11 0.54
CA ASP A 87 -15.63 -1.25 -0.35
C ASP A 87 -14.16 -1.33 -0.71
N TYR A 88 -13.62 -2.54 -0.70
CA TYR A 88 -12.22 -2.77 -1.01
C TYR A 88 -12.05 -3.45 -2.36
N LEU A 89 -11.28 -2.82 -3.25
CA LEU A 89 -10.82 -3.40 -4.50
C LEU A 89 -9.32 -3.70 -4.38
N THR A 90 -8.95 -4.98 -4.37
CA THR A 90 -7.55 -5.39 -4.24
C THR A 90 -7.05 -6.08 -5.51
N ARG A 91 -5.83 -5.72 -5.93
CA ARG A 91 -5.23 -6.23 -7.17
C ARG A 91 -3.72 -6.36 -7.02
N ARG A 92 -3.16 -7.48 -7.49
CA ARG A 92 -1.71 -7.64 -7.68
C ARG A 92 -1.32 -7.08 -9.04
N CYS A 93 -0.28 -6.25 -9.07
CA CYS A 93 0.21 -5.56 -10.24
C CYS A 93 1.71 -5.81 -10.45
N THR A 94 2.14 -5.68 -11.69
CA THR A 94 3.55 -5.74 -12.12
C THR A 94 3.88 -4.36 -12.66
N ASP A 95 4.93 -3.71 -12.15
CA ASP A 95 5.39 -2.34 -12.46
C ASP A 95 4.37 -1.19 -12.24
N GLN A 96 3.19 -1.24 -12.86
CA GLN A 96 2.12 -0.25 -12.85
C GLN A 96 0.75 -0.90 -12.64
N VAL A 97 -0.27 -0.09 -12.35
CA VAL A 97 -1.64 -0.61 -12.21
C VAL A 97 -2.18 -1.09 -13.56
N ASP A 98 -2.75 -2.29 -13.59
CA ASP A 98 -3.28 -2.86 -14.82
C ASP A 98 -4.46 -2.07 -15.38
N THR A 99 -4.70 -2.22 -16.68
CA THR A 99 -5.69 -1.43 -17.41
C THR A 99 -7.12 -1.61 -16.89
N ALA A 100 -7.47 -2.79 -16.36
CA ALA A 100 -8.81 -3.04 -15.82
C ALA A 100 -9.00 -2.30 -14.49
N MET A 101 -8.04 -2.42 -13.57
CA MET A 101 -8.08 -1.67 -12.31
C MET A 101 -8.02 -0.16 -12.54
N LEU A 102 -7.20 0.31 -13.49
CA LEU A 102 -7.11 1.72 -13.83
C LEU A 102 -8.43 2.25 -14.43
N LYS A 103 -9.14 1.42 -15.20
CA LYS A 103 -10.47 1.76 -15.72
C LYS A 103 -11.45 1.96 -14.56
N GLU A 104 -11.52 1.02 -13.61
CA GLU A 104 -12.37 1.14 -12.42
C GLU A 104 -12.07 2.42 -11.63
N LEU A 105 -10.79 2.68 -11.35
CA LEU A 105 -10.38 3.86 -10.60
C LEU A 105 -10.77 5.17 -11.29
N ARG A 106 -10.69 5.25 -12.63
CA ARG A 106 -11.10 6.45 -13.38
C ARG A 106 -12.59 6.78 -13.24
N PHE A 107 -13.44 5.77 -13.04
CA PHE A 107 -14.88 5.97 -12.91
C PHE A 107 -15.32 6.16 -11.46
N ARG A 108 -14.61 5.57 -10.50
CA ARG A 108 -15.08 5.40 -9.11
C ARG A 108 -14.33 6.27 -8.10
N ALA A 109 -13.08 6.62 -8.38
CA ALA A 109 -12.26 7.35 -7.43
C ALA A 109 -12.80 8.75 -7.15
N LYS A 110 -12.95 9.08 -5.87
CA LYS A 110 -13.46 10.37 -5.40
C LYS A 110 -12.72 10.86 -4.15
N PRO A 111 -12.82 12.16 -3.83
CA PRO A 111 -12.19 12.70 -2.64
C PRO A 111 -12.69 11.98 -1.37
N GLY A 112 -11.76 11.62 -0.50
CA GLY A 112 -12.00 10.85 0.73
C GLY A 112 -11.81 9.34 0.58
N ASP A 113 -11.62 8.81 -0.64
CA ASP A 113 -11.18 7.44 -0.83
C ASP A 113 -9.69 7.28 -0.46
N THR A 114 -9.24 6.04 -0.24
CA THR A 114 -7.85 5.74 0.14
C THR A 114 -7.27 4.62 -0.71
N ALA A 115 -6.05 4.80 -1.20
CA ALA A 115 -5.27 3.76 -1.86
C ALA A 115 -4.12 3.30 -0.95
N TYR A 116 -3.97 2.00 -0.78
CA TYR A 116 -2.84 1.35 -0.14
C TYR A 116 -2.01 0.65 -1.20
N ILE A 117 -0.69 0.85 -1.18
CA ILE A 117 0.28 0.18 -2.07
C ILE A 117 1.22 -0.63 -1.19
N GLU A 118 1.08 -1.95 -1.26
CA GLU A 118 1.61 -2.89 -0.29
C GLU A 118 2.32 -4.06 -0.99
N ASN A 119 3.05 -4.88 -0.23
CA ASN A 119 3.80 -6.03 -0.75
C ASN A 119 4.68 -5.61 -1.95
N VAL A 120 5.38 -4.47 -1.79
CA VAL A 120 6.15 -3.83 -2.86
C VAL A 120 7.49 -4.53 -2.99
N MET A 121 7.68 -5.23 -4.10
CA MET A 121 8.86 -6.03 -4.39
C MET A 121 9.68 -5.36 -5.48
N PHE A 122 10.97 -5.18 -5.24
CA PHE A 122 11.91 -4.64 -6.22
C PHE A 122 13.23 -5.43 -6.21
N ARG A 123 14.05 -5.25 -7.24
CA ARG A 123 15.36 -5.89 -7.36
C ARG A 123 16.36 -4.87 -7.87
N ASN A 124 17.51 -4.82 -7.20
CA ASN A 124 18.63 -4.02 -7.66
C ASN A 124 19.61 -4.94 -8.41
N GLU A 125 19.66 -4.81 -9.73
CA GLU A 125 20.50 -5.66 -10.58
C GLU A 125 22.00 -5.50 -10.26
N ASN A 126 22.41 -4.35 -9.72
CA ASN A 126 23.80 -4.07 -9.35
C ASN A 126 24.32 -4.99 -8.24
N PHE A 127 23.44 -5.43 -7.32
CA PHE A 127 23.82 -6.25 -6.17
C PHE A 127 23.66 -7.75 -6.39
N LYS A 128 23.28 -8.18 -7.62
CA LYS A 128 23.03 -9.59 -7.97
C LYS A 128 22.12 -10.30 -6.95
N ASP A 129 21.14 -9.58 -6.40
CA ASP A 129 20.23 -10.12 -5.39
C ASP A 129 19.57 -11.40 -5.92
N LYS A 130 19.60 -12.49 -5.15
CA LYS A 130 19.00 -13.78 -5.55
C LYS A 130 17.47 -13.73 -5.54
N PHE A 131 16.90 -12.88 -4.70
CA PHE A 131 15.46 -12.69 -4.51
C PHE A 131 15.11 -11.21 -4.54
N SER A 132 13.87 -10.88 -4.89
CA SER A 132 13.36 -9.51 -4.73
C SER A 132 13.34 -9.12 -3.26
N GLN A 133 13.63 -7.85 -3.00
CA GLN A 133 13.59 -7.23 -1.69
C GLN A 133 12.25 -6.52 -1.50
N GLU A 134 11.83 -6.39 -0.25
CA GLU A 134 10.59 -5.70 0.09
C GLU A 134 10.86 -4.22 0.45
N ALA A 135 10.02 -3.33 -0.08
CA ALA A 135 10.06 -1.90 0.18
C ALA A 135 8.90 -1.46 1.08
N GLN A 136 9.06 -0.31 1.71
CA GLN A 136 8.06 0.27 2.60
C GLN A 136 6.73 0.48 1.85
N PRO A 137 5.59 0.03 2.40
CA PRO A 137 4.28 0.28 1.82
C PRO A 137 3.87 1.74 1.97
N ILE A 138 2.94 2.19 1.13
CA ILE A 138 2.47 3.59 1.14
C ILE A 138 0.95 3.68 1.13
N LYS A 139 0.42 4.75 1.72
CA LYS A 139 -0.98 5.09 1.87
C LYS A 139 -1.25 6.49 1.32
N ILE A 140 -2.12 6.55 0.32
CA ILE A 140 -2.54 7.79 -0.34
C ILE A 140 -4.01 8.06 -0.05
N ILE A 141 -4.30 9.24 0.50
CA ILE A 141 -5.66 9.73 0.73
C ILE A 141 -6.02 10.66 -0.42
N LEU A 142 -7.14 10.40 -1.08
CA LEU A 142 -7.55 11.18 -2.25
C LEU A 142 -8.22 12.48 -1.81
N THR A 143 -7.78 13.60 -2.37
CA THR A 143 -8.36 14.94 -2.15
C THR A 143 -8.97 15.49 -3.44
N LYS A 144 -9.59 16.67 -3.35
CA LYS A 144 -10.24 17.33 -4.48
C LYS A 144 -9.23 17.70 -5.57
#